data_AF-A0A353M1D3-F1
#
_entry.id   AF-A0A353M1D3-F1
#
_cell.length_a   1.000
_cell.length_b   1.000
_cell.length_c   1.000
_cell.angle_alpha   90.00
_cell.angle_beta   90.00
_cell.angle_gamma   90.00
#
_symmetry.space_group_name_H-M   'P 1'
#
loop_
_entity.id
_entity.type
_entity.pdbx_description
1 polymer ?
#
loop_
_entity_poly.entity_id
_entity_poly.type
_entity_poly.pdbx_seq_one_letter_code
_entity_poly.pdbx_strand_id
1 'polypeptide(L)'
;MSKRAKIHFLTAYVEYLLDQGIRSEEYYLGDASRFLRFLLANTTREQVDSYICSMHHSEAYRARLDKTLRKFFVFARERLAIETEQILDRQKEPDQHLVHKKVGRGDTI
;
A
#
# COMPACT_ATOMS: atom_id res chain seq x y z
N MET A 1 -26.15 2.14 15.83
CA MET A 1 -25.08 3.02 15.31
C MET A 1 -25.07 2.92 13.79
N SER A 2 -25.28 4.03 13.07
CA SER A 2 -25.14 4.06 11.61
C SER A 2 -23.71 3.68 11.24
N LYS A 3 -23.52 2.70 10.34
CA LYS A 3 -22.19 2.35 9.81
C LYS A 3 -21.67 3.56 9.05
N ARG A 4 -20.85 4.40 9.70
CA ARG A 4 -20.28 5.63 9.13
C ARG A 4 -19.23 5.24 8.08
N ALA A 5 -19.68 4.88 6.89
CA ALA A 5 -18.85 4.47 5.75
C ALA A 5 -17.89 5.56 5.22
N LYS A 6 -17.88 6.76 5.83
CA LYS A 6 -17.09 7.92 5.42
C LYS A 6 -15.95 8.29 6.37
N ILE A 7 -15.81 7.60 7.50
CA ILE A 7 -14.78 7.94 8.48
C ILE A 7 -13.59 7.01 8.31
N HIS A 8 -12.39 7.59 8.24
CA HIS A 8 -11.13 6.83 8.19
C HIS A 8 -11.05 5.91 9.40
N PHE A 9 -10.58 4.67 9.20
CA PHE A 9 -10.59 3.60 10.21
C PHE A 9 -10.11 4.05 11.61
N LEU A 10 -8.96 4.72 11.69
CA LEU A 10 -8.40 5.19 12.97
C LEU A 10 -9.24 6.29 13.62
N THR A 11 -9.78 7.22 12.83
CA THR A 11 -10.69 8.25 13.34
C THR A 11 -11.95 7.61 13.94
N ALA A 12 -12.52 6.60 13.27
CA ALA A 12 -13.68 5.89 13.77
C ALA A 12 -13.37 5.10 15.07
N TYR A 13 -12.14 4.57 15.21
CA TYR A 13 -11.71 3.92 16.44
C TYR A 13 -11.55 4.92 17.60
N VAL A 14 -10.97 6.09 17.37
CA VAL A 14 -10.87 7.15 18.38
C VAL A 14 -12.26 7.63 18.81
N GLU A 15 -13.17 7.86 17.87
CA GLU A 15 -14.57 8.20 18.17
C GLU A 15 -15.24 7.11 19.01
N TYR A 16 -15.03 5.83 18.68
CA TYR A 16 -15.54 4.72 19.46
C TYR A 16 -15.03 4.73 20.90
N LEU A 17 -13.72 4.96 21.12
CA LEU A 17 -13.17 5.05 22.47
C LEU A 17 -13.81 6.19 23.28
N LEU A 18 -13.99 7.36 22.65
CA LEU A 18 -14.65 8.51 23.26
C LEU A 18 -16.10 8.21 23.63
N ASP A 19 -16.86 7.57 22.74
CA ASP A 19 -18.25 7.18 22.98
C ASP A 19 -18.38 6.17 24.13
N GLN A 20 -17.35 5.36 24.39
CA GLN A 20 -17.28 4.45 25.55
C GLN A 20 -16.80 5.12 26.84
N GLY A 21 -16.50 6.43 26.82
CA GLY A 21 -15.93 7.13 27.96
C GLY A 21 -14.46 6.77 28.24
N ILE A 22 -13.79 6.06 27.32
CA ILE A 22 -12.40 5.66 27.44
C ILE A 22 -11.52 6.84 27.03
N ARG A 23 -10.82 7.43 28.00
CA ARG A 23 -9.93 8.59 27.79
C ARG A 23 -8.46 8.23 27.72
N SER A 24 -8.11 6.97 27.99
CA SER A 24 -6.72 6.51 27.96
C SER A 24 -6.31 6.14 26.55
N GLU A 25 -6.07 7.18 25.74
CA GLU A 25 -5.62 7.05 24.36
C GLU A 25 -4.28 6.29 24.27
N GLU A 26 -3.37 6.52 25.22
CA GLU A 26 -2.04 5.90 25.22
C GLU A 26 -2.07 4.36 25.28
N TYR A 27 -3.02 3.76 26.00
CA TYR A 27 -3.12 2.29 26.05
C TYR A 27 -3.85 1.76 24.83
N TYR A 28 -5.09 2.18 24.58
CA TYR A 28 -5.92 1.59 23.55
C TYR A 28 -5.47 1.95 22.12
N LEU A 29 -5.23 3.24 21.85
CA LEU A 29 -4.73 3.67 20.55
C LEU A 29 -3.27 3.27 20.37
N GLY A 30 -2.48 3.30 21.46
CA GLY A 30 -1.10 2.83 21.44
C GLY A 30 -0.99 1.36 21.05
N ASP A 31 -1.76 0.47 21.66
CA ASP A 31 -1.73 -0.96 21.35
C ASP A 31 -2.25 -1.26 19.94
N ALA A 32 -3.33 -0.60 19.52
CA ALA A 32 -3.81 -0.70 18.14
C ALA A 32 -2.74 -0.22 17.13
N SER A 33 -2.05 0.88 17.43
CA SER A 33 -0.97 1.40 16.59
C SER A 33 0.20 0.42 16.51
N ARG A 34 0.62 -0.18 17.63
CA ARG A 34 1.66 -1.23 17.65
C ARG A 34 1.27 -2.43 16.80
N PHE A 35 0.01 -2.88 16.87
CA PHE A 35 -0.48 -3.97 16.04
C PHE A 35 -0.48 -3.61 14.55
N LEU A 36 -0.93 -2.41 14.17
CA LEU A 36 -0.88 -1.96 12.78
C LEU A 36 0.56 -1.86 12.25
N ARG A 37 1.51 -1.40 13.09
CA ARG A 37 2.94 -1.40 12.75
C ARG A 37 3.45 -2.82 12.53
N PHE A 38 3.08 -3.76 13.39
CA PHE A 38 3.42 -5.17 13.23
C PHE A 38 2.88 -5.74 11.92
N LEU A 39 1.60 -5.51 11.60
CA LEU A 39 1.01 -5.95 10.33
C LEU A 39 1.76 -5.36 9.14
N LEU A 40 2.08 -4.07 9.18
CA LEU A 40 2.77 -3.39 8.10
C LEU A 40 4.19 -3.90 7.88
N ALA A 41 4.94 -4.16 8.96
CA ALA A 41 6.29 -4.72 8.91
C ALA A 41 6.34 -6.15 8.33
N ASN A 42 5.26 -6.92 8.52
CA ASN A 42 5.17 -8.31 8.08
C ASN A 42 4.36 -8.47 6.78
N THR A 43 3.90 -7.37 6.19
CA THR A 43 3.17 -7.42 4.93
C THR A 43 4.11 -7.83 3.81
N THR A 44 3.71 -8.81 3.01
CA THR A 44 4.48 -9.27 1.85
C THR A 44 3.99 -8.62 0.57
N ARG A 45 4.80 -8.70 -0.49
CA ARG A 45 4.41 -8.16 -1.79
C ARG A 45 3.20 -8.88 -2.38
N GLU A 46 3.13 -10.19 -2.22
CA GLU A 46 2.05 -11.04 -2.70
C GLU A 46 0.72 -10.66 -2.04
N GLN A 47 0.75 -10.33 -0.74
CA GLN A 47 -0.44 -9.85 -0.03
C GLN A 47 -0.92 -8.50 -0.57
N VAL A 48 0.00 -7.59 -0.89
CA VAL A 48 -0.33 -6.28 -1.50
C VAL A 48 -0.91 -6.45 -2.90
N ASP A 49 -0.28 -7.27 -3.73
CA ASP A 49 -0.75 -7.53 -5.10
C ASP A 49 -2.12 -8.24 -5.08
N SER A 50 -2.31 -9.20 -4.18
CA SER A 50 -3.61 -9.85 -3.93
C SER A 50 -4.67 -8.84 -3.50
N TYR A 51 -4.35 -7.92 -2.58
CA TYR A 51 -5.25 -6.85 -2.17
C TYR A 51 -5.67 -5.96 -3.35
N ILE A 52 -4.71 -5.49 -4.15
CA ILE A 52 -4.98 -4.65 -5.33
C ILE A 52 -5.87 -5.39 -6.34
N CYS A 53 -5.64 -6.68 -6.56
CA CYS A 53 -6.37 -7.50 -7.52
C CYS A 53 -7.75 -7.96 -7.02
N SER A 54 -7.93 -8.14 -5.70
CA SER A 54 -9.19 -8.56 -5.07
C SER A 54 -10.31 -7.52 -5.22
N MET A 55 -9.94 -6.27 -5.47
CA MET A 55 -10.88 -5.19 -5.71
C MET A 55 -11.50 -5.34 -7.10
N HIS A 56 -12.84 -5.48 -7.16
CA HIS A 56 -13.66 -5.45 -8.38
C HIS A 56 -13.71 -4.04 -8.99
N HIS A 57 -12.54 -3.48 -9.29
CA HIS A 57 -12.39 -2.14 -9.85
C HIS A 57 -11.64 -2.20 -11.19
N SER A 58 -11.79 -1.13 -11.98
CA SER A 58 -11.12 -1.00 -13.26
C SER A 58 -9.59 -1.04 -13.13
N GLU A 59 -8.91 -1.37 -14.22
CA GLU A 59 -7.45 -1.35 -14.28
C GLU A 59 -6.86 0.02 -13.88
N ALA A 60 -7.50 1.11 -14.31
CA ALA A 60 -7.11 2.47 -13.93
C ALA A 60 -7.18 2.70 -12.41
N TYR A 61 -8.19 2.15 -11.72
CA TYR A 61 -8.28 2.23 -10.27
C TYR A 61 -7.15 1.44 -9.61
N ARG A 62 -6.86 0.23 -10.09
CA ARG A 62 -5.78 -0.62 -9.57
C ARG A 62 -4.42 0.06 -9.70
N ALA A 63 -4.14 0.66 -10.86
CA ALA A 63 -2.92 1.44 -11.09
C ALA A 63 -2.80 2.65 -10.15
N ARG A 64 -3.92 3.36 -9.93
CA ARG A 64 -3.97 4.45 -8.94
C ARG A 64 -3.70 3.93 -7.53
N LEU A 65 -4.32 2.81 -7.14
CA LEU A 65 -4.18 2.21 -5.82
C LEU A 65 -2.73 1.78 -5.55
N ASP A 66 -2.09 1.08 -6.50
CA ASP A 66 -0.66 0.72 -6.44
C ASP A 66 0.20 1.98 -6.20
N LYS A 67 -0.01 3.04 -6.98
CA LYS A 67 0.73 4.31 -6.82
C LYS A 67 0.52 4.94 -5.44
N THR A 68 -0.70 4.90 -4.90
CA THR A 68 -0.99 5.46 -3.57
C THR A 68 -0.36 4.62 -2.45
N LEU A 69 -0.39 3.29 -2.57
CA LEU A 69 0.21 2.39 -1.59
C LEU A 69 1.74 2.51 -1.59
N ARG A 70 2.37 2.67 -2.76
CA ARG A 70 3.82 2.97 -2.85
C ARG A 70 4.22 4.19 -2.02
N LYS A 71 3.46 5.29 -2.13
CA LYS A 71 3.71 6.48 -1.30
C LYS A 71 3.53 6.20 0.19
N PHE A 72 2.55 5.39 0.55
CA PHE A 72 2.32 5.00 1.93
C PHE A 72 3.47 4.15 2.50
N PHE A 73 4.00 3.18 1.74
CA PHE A 73 5.15 2.38 2.18
C PHE A 73 6.44 3.21 2.31
N VAL A 74 6.67 4.16 1.39
CA VAL A 74 7.76 5.13 1.54
C VAL A 74 7.62 5.94 2.82
N PHE A 75 6.42 6.46 3.10
CA PHE A 75 6.13 7.14 4.38
C PHE A 75 6.40 6.23 5.59
N ALA A 76 5.95 4.97 5.55
CA ALA A 76 6.14 4.04 6.64
C ALA A 76 7.62 3.79 6.93
N ARG A 77 8.44 3.62 5.89
CA ARG A 77 9.89 3.51 6.04
C ARG A 77 10.51 4.78 6.62
N GLU A 78 10.25 5.93 6.00
CA GLU A 78 10.94 7.19 6.33
C GLU A 78 10.49 7.80 7.66
N ARG A 79 9.23 7.63 8.04
CA ARG A 79 8.62 8.32 9.20
C ARG A 79 8.33 7.39 10.35
N LEU A 80 8.13 6.10 10.10
CA LEU A 80 7.78 5.13 11.13
C LEU A 80 8.90 4.12 11.40
N ALA A 81 9.99 4.16 10.63
CA ALA A 81 11.11 3.21 10.68
C ALA A 81 10.63 1.75 10.55
N ILE A 82 9.71 1.51 9.60
CA ILE A 82 9.18 0.18 9.30
C ILE A 82 9.84 -0.34 8.03
N GLU A 83 10.46 -1.51 8.10
CA GLU A 83 11.07 -2.18 6.96
C GLU A 83 9.99 -2.59 5.96
N THR A 84 10.04 -2.00 4.76
CA THR A 84 9.07 -2.22 3.68
C THR A 84 9.75 -2.49 2.33
N GLU A 85 11.07 -2.75 2.33
CA GLU A 85 11.89 -2.93 1.12
C GLU A 85 11.38 -4.08 0.26
N GLN A 86 11.03 -5.20 0.91
CA GLN A 86 10.41 -6.37 0.28
C GLN A 86 9.10 -6.07 -0.49
N ILE A 87 8.43 -4.96 -0.17
CA ILE A 87 7.20 -4.51 -0.84
C ILE A 87 7.54 -3.52 -1.97
N LEU A 88 8.53 -2.65 -1.73
CA LEU A 88 8.93 -1.56 -2.62
C LEU A 88 9.74 -2.04 -3.83
N ASP A 89 10.54 -3.08 -3.66
CA ASP A 89 11.31 -3.67 -4.75
C ASP A 89 10.36 -4.32 -5.76
N ARG A 90 10.08 -3.57 -6.84
CA ARG A 90 9.89 -4.24 -8.11
C ARG A 90 11.27 -4.77 -8.46
N GLN A 91 11.44 -6.09 -8.48
CA GLN A 91 12.41 -6.66 -9.40
C GLN A 91 12.01 -6.19 -10.80
N LYS A 92 12.51 -5.03 -11.17
CA LYS A 92 12.51 -4.57 -12.54
C LYS A 92 13.63 -5.40 -13.14
N GLU A 93 13.30 -6.52 -13.77
CA GLU A 93 14.25 -7.13 -14.69
C GLU A 93 14.76 -5.99 -15.58
N PRO A 94 16.08 -5.78 -15.67
CA PRO A 94 16.60 -4.72 -16.52
C PRO A 94 16.11 -5.02 -17.94
N ASP A 95 15.51 -4.01 -18.58
CA ASP A 95 15.01 -4.05 -19.97
C ASP A 95 16.17 -4.22 -20.98
N GLN A 96 17.03 -5.23 -20.82
CA GLN A 96 18.17 -5.51 -21.70
C GLN A 96 17.71 -6.05 -23.06
N HIS A 97 16.44 -6.42 -23.22
CA HIS A 97 15.92 -7.04 -24.46
C HIS A 97 15.18 -6.07 -25.40
N LEU A 98 15.01 -4.79 -25.05
CA LEU A 98 14.30 -3.81 -25.89
C LEU A 98 15.20 -3.03 -26.87
N VAL A 99 16.51 -3.29 -26.92
CA VAL A 99 17.47 -2.48 -27.70
C VAL A 99 17.83 -3.05 -29.09
N HIS A 100 17.39 -4.26 -29.47
CA HIS A 100 17.71 -4.83 -30.78
C HIS A 100 16.50 -5.23 -31.64
N LYS A 101 15.70 -4.24 -32.09
CA LYS A 101 14.93 -4.42 -33.34
C LYS A 101 14.54 -3.11 -34.02
N LYS A 102 15.49 -2.57 -34.79
CA LYS A 102 15.37 -1.67 -35.96
C LYS A 102 16.83 -1.35 -36.32
N VAL A 103 17.38 -1.66 -37.50
CA VAL A 103 17.01 -1.19 -38.83
C VAL A 103 17.72 -2.10 -39.86
N GLY A 104 16.99 -2.57 -40.88
CA GLY A 104 17.54 -3.23 -42.05
C GLY A 104 16.60 -3.00 -43.22
N ARG A 105 16.78 -1.83 -43.83
CA ARG A 105 16.03 -1.24 -44.94
C ARG A 105 16.08 -2.19 -46.15
N GLY A 106 14.91 -2.52 -46.70
CA GLY A 106 14.84 -3.11 -48.03
C GLY A 106 15.26 -2.08 -49.05
N ASP A 107 16.18 -2.46 -49.94
CA ASP A 107 16.37 -1.82 -51.22
C ASP A 107 16.38 -2.91 -52.29
N THR A 108 15.45 -2.73 -53.22
CA THR A 108 15.26 -3.44 -54.48
C THR A 108 16.37 -3.08 -55.45
N ILE A 109 17.04 -4.07 -56.06
CA ILE A 109 17.31 -4.16 -57.52
C ILE A 109 17.37 -5.66 -57.87
#